data_AF-A0A843M565-F1
#
_entry.id   AF-A0A843M565-F1
#
_cell.length_a   1.000
_cell.length_b   1.000
_cell.length_c   1.000
_cell.angle_alpha   90.00
_cell.angle_beta   90.00
_cell.angle_gamma   90.00
#
_symmetry.space_group_name_H-M   'P 1'
#
loop_
_entity.id
_entity.type
_entity.pdbx_description
1 polymer ?
#
loop_
_entity_poly.entity_id
_entity_poly.type
_entity_poly.pdbx_seq_one_letter_code
_entity_poly.pdbx_strand_id
1 'polypeptide(L)'
;MKKPVLSCKGPVPQDMLEILMNGIFAFAMTLIVKNNIPLPSGNVSEDIYFFIEFFFSIFFDGFSFIFTFILLAIFYILAFEIMRHCVSVDRICVYLVFGFLLTIIFIPLSSLLWSISDAPIPYGILFHANILISGLTLLCLWVYIFNSPGILFKGMSQEYIKNLSFRIGIFPLTALIGILIDGNEISFGIIPIIILYLIPIAICVRNSRDF
;
A
#
# COMPACT_ATOMS: atom_id res chain seq x y z
N MET A 1 8.85 12.82 -37.06
CA MET A 1 8.96 11.34 -37.12
C MET A 1 7.77 10.76 -36.38
N LYS A 2 6.74 10.27 -37.08
CA LYS A 2 5.50 9.77 -36.47
C LYS A 2 5.82 8.45 -35.75
N LYS A 3 5.55 8.37 -34.43
CA LYS A 3 5.52 7.08 -33.71
C LYS A 3 4.53 6.17 -34.47
N PRO A 4 4.88 4.91 -34.75
CA PRO A 4 3.89 3.99 -35.29
C PRO A 4 2.79 3.82 -34.25
N VAL A 5 1.58 4.20 -34.62
CA VAL A 5 0.34 3.89 -33.90
C VAL A 5 -0.07 2.49 -34.34
N LEU A 6 -0.05 1.55 -33.39
CA LEU A 6 -0.75 0.25 -33.32
C LEU A 6 -0.14 -0.43 -32.08
N SER A 7 -0.84 -1.06 -31.15
CA SER A 7 -2.13 -1.74 -31.12
C SER A 7 -2.22 -2.23 -29.67
N CYS A 8 -3.39 -2.35 -29.03
CA CYS A 8 -3.48 -3.00 -27.72
C CYS A 8 -2.76 -4.36 -27.78
N LYS A 9 -1.54 -4.48 -27.23
CA LYS A 9 -0.80 -5.75 -27.12
C LYS A 9 -1.32 -6.50 -25.90
N GLY A 10 -2.64 -6.67 -25.84
CA GLY A 10 -3.33 -6.88 -24.58
C GLY A 10 -4.83 -6.75 -24.68
N PRO A 11 -5.57 -7.28 -23.68
CA PRO A 11 -7.02 -7.10 -23.61
C PRO A 11 -7.44 -5.65 -23.30
N VAL A 12 -6.54 -4.82 -22.74
CA VAL A 12 -6.79 -3.43 -22.33
C VAL A 12 -5.52 -2.59 -22.62
N PRO A 13 -5.62 -1.31 -23.01
CA PRO A 13 -4.46 -0.41 -23.07
C PRO A 13 -3.82 -0.23 -21.69
N GLN A 14 -2.48 -0.16 -21.64
CA GLN A 14 -1.74 0.05 -20.39
C GLN A 14 -2.16 1.35 -19.68
N ASP A 15 -2.24 2.45 -20.41
CA ASP A 15 -2.60 3.76 -19.85
C ASP A 15 -3.98 3.75 -19.18
N MET A 16 -4.94 2.97 -19.72
CA MET A 16 -6.27 2.82 -19.13
C MET A 16 -6.23 2.02 -17.82
N LEU A 17 -5.35 1.02 -17.74
CA LEU A 17 -5.12 0.27 -16.51
C LEU A 17 -4.46 1.14 -15.44
N GLU A 18 -3.48 1.98 -15.82
CA GLU A 18 -2.86 2.96 -14.92
C GLU A 18 -3.87 4.00 -14.42
N ILE A 19 -4.75 4.52 -15.28
CA ILE A 19 -5.85 5.42 -14.88
C ILE A 19 -6.76 4.76 -13.85
N LEU A 20 -7.13 3.50 -14.05
CA LEU A 20 -7.95 2.76 -13.09
C LEU A 20 -7.23 2.57 -11.75
N MET A 21 -5.94 2.21 -11.77
CA MET A 21 -5.12 2.10 -10.57
C MET A 21 -5.08 3.42 -9.81
N ASN A 22 -4.83 4.53 -10.50
CA ASN A 22 -4.82 5.88 -9.90
C ASN A 22 -6.15 6.20 -9.22
N GLY A 23 -7.27 5.87 -9.88
CA GLY A 23 -8.61 6.06 -9.31
C GLY A 23 -8.84 5.26 -8.03
N ILE A 24 -8.44 3.99 -8.00
CA ILE A 24 -8.61 3.13 -6.83
C ILE A 24 -7.69 3.55 -5.68
N PHE A 25 -6.44 3.90 -5.95
CA PHE A 25 -5.53 4.41 -4.92
C PHE A 25 -6.01 5.73 -4.35
N ALA A 26 -6.45 6.68 -5.19
CA ALA A 26 -7.04 7.94 -4.73
C ALA A 26 -8.27 7.68 -3.85
N PHE A 27 -9.17 6.80 -4.29
CA PHE A 27 -10.34 6.41 -3.50
C PHE A 27 -9.93 5.82 -2.14
N ALA A 28 -9.04 4.83 -2.11
CA ALA A 28 -8.58 4.20 -0.88
C ALA A 28 -7.92 5.21 0.07
N MET A 29 -7.07 6.11 -0.44
CA MET A 29 -6.44 7.17 0.36
C MET A 29 -7.47 8.13 0.97
N THR A 30 -8.52 8.50 0.24
CA THR A 30 -9.60 9.35 0.79
C THR A 30 -10.45 8.63 1.84
N LEU A 31 -10.64 7.31 1.70
CA LEU A 31 -11.37 6.52 2.70
C LEU A 31 -10.66 6.48 4.05
N ILE A 32 -9.32 6.50 4.08
CA ILE A 32 -8.58 6.53 5.35
C ILE A 32 -8.93 7.82 6.14
N VAL A 33 -9.03 8.97 5.47
CA VAL A 33 -9.45 10.23 6.13
C VAL A 33 -10.80 10.05 6.80
N LYS A 34 -11.77 9.50 6.07
CA LYS A 34 -13.14 9.28 6.56
C LYS A 34 -13.18 8.30 7.74
N ASN A 35 -12.36 7.25 7.71
CA ASN A 35 -12.39 6.19 8.70
C ASN A 35 -11.62 6.54 9.97
N ASN A 36 -10.48 7.22 9.82
CA ASN A 36 -9.53 7.42 10.92
C ASN A 36 -9.68 8.79 11.59
N ILE A 37 -10.34 9.78 10.98
CA ILE A 37 -10.52 11.10 11.60
C ILE A 37 -12.00 11.25 11.98
N PRO A 38 -12.38 10.99 13.24
CA PRO A 38 -13.76 11.19 13.68
C PRO A 38 -14.09 12.68 13.64
N LEU A 39 -15.35 13.01 13.38
CA LEU A 39 -15.86 14.37 13.59
C LEU A 39 -16.33 14.52 15.04
N PRO A 40 -16.32 15.74 15.61
CA PRO A 40 -16.89 15.98 16.92
C PRO A 40 -18.35 15.50 16.92
N SER A 41 -18.72 14.67 17.89
CA SER A 41 -20.08 14.17 18.06
C SER A 41 -20.70 14.75 19.34
N GLY A 42 -22.01 15.01 19.32
CA GLY A 42 -22.75 15.57 20.45
C GLY A 42 -22.99 17.08 20.36
N ASN A 43 -23.13 17.75 21.52
CA ASN A 43 -23.35 19.20 21.60
C ASN A 43 -22.06 19.93 21.24
N VAL A 44 -21.91 20.24 19.95
CA VAL A 44 -20.81 21.05 19.43
C VAL A 44 -20.90 22.44 20.07
N SER A 45 -19.85 22.84 20.77
CA SER A 45 -19.71 24.17 21.36
C SER A 45 -18.93 25.09 20.43
N GLU A 46 -19.25 26.38 20.42
CA GLU A 46 -18.44 27.41 19.76
C GLU A 46 -17.18 27.77 20.58
N ASP A 47 -17.02 27.21 21.78
CA ASP A 47 -15.88 27.45 22.66
C ASP A 47 -14.57 26.89 22.06
N ILE A 48 -13.54 27.73 22.01
CA ILE A 48 -12.21 27.34 21.55
C ILE A 48 -11.58 26.23 22.40
N TYR A 49 -11.91 26.16 23.70
CA TYR A 49 -11.42 25.09 24.57
C TYR A 49 -11.94 23.72 24.13
N PHE A 50 -13.20 23.65 23.69
CA PHE A 50 -13.78 22.42 23.14
C PHE A 50 -13.03 21.95 21.88
N PHE A 51 -12.67 22.88 20.98
CA PHE A 51 -11.88 22.54 19.79
C PHE A 51 -10.48 22.03 20.15
N ILE A 52 -9.81 22.69 21.10
CA ILE A 52 -8.46 22.29 21.54
C ILE A 52 -8.50 20.87 22.14
N GLU A 53 -9.42 20.59 23.04
CA GLU A 53 -9.57 19.26 23.65
C GLU A 53 -9.88 18.20 22.60
N PHE A 54 -10.77 18.50 21.64
CA PHE A 54 -11.07 17.61 20.53
C PHE A 54 -9.82 17.30 19.69
N PHE A 55 -9.03 18.31 19.29
CA PHE A 55 -7.79 18.11 18.53
C PHE A 55 -6.76 17.26 19.28
N PHE A 56 -6.64 17.46 20.60
CA PHE A 56 -5.79 16.60 21.42
C PHE A 56 -6.31 15.16 21.47
N SER A 57 -7.62 14.96 21.55
CA SER A 57 -8.23 13.62 21.58
C SER A 57 -7.97 12.82 20.30
N ILE A 58 -7.97 13.47 19.13
CA ILE A 58 -7.75 12.82 17.81
C ILE A 58 -6.28 12.83 17.37
N PHE A 59 -5.35 13.23 18.22
CA PHE A 59 -3.94 13.38 17.83
C PHE A 59 -3.31 12.06 17.37
N PHE A 60 -3.51 10.98 18.13
CA PHE A 60 -3.00 9.65 17.79
C PHE A 60 -3.72 9.05 16.57
N ASP A 61 -5.01 9.33 16.42
CA ASP A 61 -5.79 8.96 15.23
C ASP A 61 -5.23 9.62 13.96
N GLY A 62 -4.87 10.91 14.06
CA GLY A 62 -4.19 11.64 12.98
C GLY A 62 -2.84 11.03 12.60
N PHE A 63 -2.05 10.57 13.57
CA PHE A 63 -0.80 9.88 13.28
C PHE A 63 -1.02 8.53 12.59
N SER A 64 -2.01 7.75 13.05
CA SER A 64 -2.40 6.49 12.43
C SER A 64 -2.91 6.70 11.01
N PHE A 65 -3.69 7.76 10.76
CA PHE A 65 -4.09 8.21 9.43
C PHE A 65 -2.88 8.49 8.52
N ILE A 66 -1.93 9.32 8.96
CA ILE A 66 -0.74 9.67 8.17
C ILE A 66 0.07 8.42 7.85
N PHE A 67 0.24 7.52 8.83
CA PHE A 67 0.95 6.26 8.65
C PHE A 67 0.30 5.38 7.58
N THR A 68 -1.01 5.12 7.67
CA THR A 68 -1.72 4.29 6.69
C THR A 68 -1.72 4.94 5.30
N PHE A 69 -1.81 6.27 5.24
CA PHE A 69 -1.70 7.02 3.98
C PHE A 69 -0.32 6.82 3.33
N ILE A 70 0.76 6.97 4.09
CA ILE A 70 2.14 6.75 3.60
C ILE A 70 2.29 5.31 3.12
N LEU A 71 1.74 4.34 3.85
CA LEU A 71 1.79 2.93 3.48
C LEU A 71 1.12 2.68 2.11
N LEU A 72 -0.08 3.24 1.89
CA LEU A 72 -0.75 3.21 0.59
C LEU A 72 0.07 3.91 -0.50
N ALA A 73 0.69 5.05 -0.19
CA ALA A 73 1.51 5.80 -1.13
C ALA A 73 2.73 5.00 -1.58
N ILE A 74 3.36 4.23 -0.68
CA ILE A 74 4.47 3.35 -1.06
C ILE A 74 3.99 2.22 -1.97
N PHE A 75 2.87 1.56 -1.64
CA PHE A 75 2.27 0.55 -2.53
C PHE A 75 1.94 1.11 -3.91
N TYR A 76 1.39 2.33 -3.96
CA TYR A 76 1.12 3.06 -5.20
C TYR A 76 2.40 3.28 -6.01
N ILE A 77 3.46 3.82 -5.38
CA ILE A 77 4.74 4.09 -6.04
C ILE A 77 5.34 2.80 -6.59
N LEU A 78 5.39 1.72 -5.81
CA LEU A 78 5.94 0.45 -6.26
C LEU A 78 5.14 -0.14 -7.43
N ALA A 79 3.81 -0.10 -7.36
CA ALA A 79 2.96 -0.57 -8.45
C ALA A 79 3.13 0.29 -9.70
N PHE A 80 3.23 1.61 -9.55
CA PHE A 80 3.48 2.54 -10.65
C PHE A 80 4.86 2.33 -11.28
N GLU A 81 5.90 2.10 -10.47
CA GLU A 81 7.24 1.74 -10.97
C GLU A 81 7.21 0.47 -11.83
N ILE A 82 6.50 -0.58 -11.38
CA ILE A 82 6.30 -1.81 -12.16
C ILE A 82 5.61 -1.50 -13.50
N MET A 83 4.49 -0.78 -13.48
CA MET A 83 3.69 -0.49 -14.67
C MET A 83 4.43 0.41 -15.66
N ARG A 84 5.15 1.43 -15.18
CA ARG A 84 5.96 2.34 -16.02
C ARG A 84 6.99 1.61 -16.89
N HIS A 85 7.48 0.46 -16.44
CA HIS A 85 8.45 -0.35 -17.18
C HIS A 85 7.82 -1.47 -18.02
N CYS A 86 6.49 -1.57 -18.03
CA CYS A 86 5.76 -2.45 -18.94
C CYS A 86 5.63 -1.80 -20.33
N VAL A 87 5.73 -2.63 -21.36
CA VAL A 87 5.53 -2.25 -22.78
C VAL A 87 4.18 -2.74 -23.31
N SER A 88 3.62 -3.75 -22.66
CA SER A 88 2.32 -4.34 -23.00
C SER A 88 1.74 -5.06 -21.80
N VAL A 89 0.42 -5.10 -21.67
CA VAL A 89 -0.27 -5.81 -20.59
C VAL A 89 -1.12 -6.92 -21.18
N ASP A 90 -0.92 -8.18 -20.78
CA ASP A 90 -1.78 -9.29 -21.20
C ASP A 90 -2.89 -9.56 -20.17
N ARG A 91 -3.70 -10.61 -20.41
CA ARG A 91 -4.82 -10.96 -19.51
C ARG A 91 -4.36 -11.31 -18.11
N ILE A 92 -3.23 -12.00 -17.96
CA ILE A 92 -2.74 -12.42 -16.65
C ILE A 92 -2.26 -11.20 -15.87
N CYS A 93 -1.52 -10.30 -16.50
CA CYS A 93 -1.12 -9.01 -15.91
C CYS A 93 -2.35 -8.24 -15.41
N VAL A 94 -3.40 -8.14 -16.22
CA VAL A 94 -4.65 -7.46 -15.82
C VAL A 94 -5.29 -8.13 -14.60
N TYR A 95 -5.39 -9.47 -14.57
CA TYR A 95 -5.92 -10.17 -13.39
C TYR A 95 -5.07 -9.97 -12.12
N LEU A 96 -3.75 -9.95 -12.26
CA LEU A 96 -2.84 -9.70 -11.13
C LEU A 96 -2.97 -8.27 -10.62
N VAL A 97 -3.11 -7.28 -11.51
CA VAL A 97 -3.39 -5.89 -11.12
C VAL A 97 -4.73 -5.79 -10.40
N PHE A 98 -5.80 -6.41 -10.91
CA PHE A 98 -7.08 -6.42 -10.20
C PHE A 98 -7.02 -7.12 -8.85
N GLY A 99 -6.30 -8.24 -8.76
CA GLY A 99 -6.06 -8.95 -7.50
C GLY A 99 -5.34 -8.07 -6.49
N PHE A 100 -4.29 -7.37 -6.91
CA PHE A 100 -3.58 -6.40 -6.08
C PHE A 100 -4.50 -5.25 -5.64
N LEU A 101 -5.20 -4.61 -6.57
CA LEU A 101 -6.11 -3.50 -6.29
C LEU A 101 -7.24 -3.87 -5.33
N LEU A 102 -7.75 -5.10 -5.41
CA LEU A 102 -8.72 -5.60 -4.45
C LEU A 102 -8.16 -5.53 -3.02
N THR A 103 -6.92 -5.99 -2.81
CA THR A 103 -6.27 -5.94 -1.49
C THR A 103 -6.06 -4.51 -0.99
N ILE A 104 -5.80 -3.56 -1.90
CA ILE A 104 -5.63 -2.14 -1.57
C ILE A 104 -6.93 -1.53 -1.03
N ILE A 105 -8.08 -1.91 -1.60
CA ILE A 105 -9.40 -1.45 -1.14
C ILE A 105 -9.72 -1.96 0.27
N PHE A 106 -9.14 -3.09 0.70
CA PHE A 106 -9.32 -3.62 2.06
C PHE A 106 -8.40 -2.96 3.11
N ILE A 107 -7.33 -2.25 2.72
CA ILE A 107 -6.42 -1.59 3.68
C ILE A 107 -7.15 -0.57 4.57
N PRO A 108 -8.01 0.33 4.04
CA PRO A 108 -8.80 1.25 4.89
C PRO A 108 -9.72 0.53 5.89
N LEU A 109 -10.23 -0.66 5.54
CA LEU A 109 -11.07 -1.45 6.45
C LEU A 109 -10.24 -2.09 7.55
N SER A 110 -9.14 -2.76 7.20
CA SER A 110 -8.28 -3.42 8.18
C SER A 110 -7.59 -2.41 9.11
N SER A 111 -7.22 -1.22 8.61
CA SER A 111 -6.72 -0.12 9.43
C SER A 111 -7.77 0.41 10.42
N LEU A 112 -9.03 0.49 10.01
CA LEU A 112 -10.13 0.92 10.89
C LEU A 112 -10.43 -0.14 11.96
N LEU A 113 -10.44 -1.41 11.59
CA LEU A 113 -10.63 -2.51 12.53
C LEU A 113 -9.53 -2.53 13.60
N TRP A 114 -8.30 -2.24 13.20
CA TRP A 114 -7.18 -2.08 14.11
C TRP A 114 -7.34 -0.89 15.06
N SER A 115 -7.90 0.25 14.61
CA SER A 115 -8.07 1.42 15.48
C SER A 115 -9.19 1.26 16.52
N ILE A 116 -10.08 0.27 16.38
CA ILE A 116 -11.21 0.05 17.31
C ILE A 116 -10.77 -0.73 18.56
N SER A 117 -9.66 -1.45 18.50
CA SER A 117 -9.20 -2.27 19.60
C SER A 117 -7.70 -2.35 19.63
N ASP A 118 -7.14 -2.10 20.80
CA ASP A 118 -5.73 -2.38 21.04
C ASP A 118 -5.43 -3.89 20.98
N ALA A 119 -6.43 -4.78 21.03
CA ALA A 119 -6.19 -6.22 21.03
C ALA A 119 -5.51 -6.70 19.71
N PRO A 120 -4.39 -7.44 19.80
CA PRO A 120 -3.67 -7.92 18.62
C PRO A 120 -4.51 -8.95 17.85
N ILE A 121 -5.35 -9.70 18.57
CA ILE A 121 -6.25 -10.70 18.01
C ILE A 121 -7.70 -10.22 18.14
N PRO A 122 -8.48 -10.25 17.06
CA PRO A 122 -8.09 -10.54 15.67
C PRO A 122 -7.54 -9.32 14.91
N TYR A 123 -7.62 -8.12 15.48
CA TYR A 123 -7.57 -6.87 14.71
C TYR A 123 -6.18 -6.53 14.15
N GLY A 124 -5.12 -6.67 14.95
CA GLY A 124 -3.74 -6.51 14.49
C GLY A 124 -3.35 -7.55 13.44
N ILE A 125 -3.70 -8.82 13.68
CA ILE A 125 -3.48 -9.92 12.71
C ILE A 125 -4.18 -9.62 11.38
N LEU A 126 -5.41 -9.13 11.38
CA LEU A 126 -6.15 -8.80 10.15
C LEU A 126 -5.46 -7.70 9.35
N PHE A 127 -4.93 -6.68 10.02
CA PHE A 127 -4.13 -5.64 9.36
C PHE A 127 -2.87 -6.21 8.74
N HIS A 128 -2.07 -6.97 9.51
CA HIS A 128 -0.85 -7.59 8.98
C HIS A 128 -1.15 -8.58 7.84
N ALA A 129 -2.21 -9.36 7.94
CA ALA A 129 -2.65 -10.27 6.88
C ALA A 129 -3.01 -9.50 5.60
N ASN A 130 -3.70 -8.37 5.71
CA ASN A 130 -3.98 -7.52 4.54
C ASN A 130 -2.67 -7.04 3.90
N ILE A 131 -1.73 -6.52 4.68
CA ILE A 131 -0.45 -6.03 4.14
C ILE A 131 0.37 -7.17 3.54
N LEU A 132 0.34 -8.36 4.13
CA LEU A 132 0.97 -9.56 3.59
C LEU A 132 0.38 -9.91 2.22
N ILE A 133 -0.94 -9.98 2.10
CA ILE A 133 -1.60 -10.30 0.83
C ILE A 133 -1.36 -9.20 -0.22
N SER A 134 -1.37 -7.92 0.16
CA SER A 134 -1.00 -6.81 -0.72
C SER A 134 0.44 -6.92 -1.21
N GLY A 135 1.39 -7.23 -0.32
CA GLY A 135 2.79 -7.45 -0.66
C GLY A 135 2.99 -8.66 -1.57
N LEU A 136 2.31 -9.78 -1.29
CA LEU A 136 2.39 -11.00 -2.08
C LEU A 136 1.78 -10.82 -3.48
N THR A 137 0.61 -10.19 -3.59
CA THR A 137 -0.02 -9.92 -4.90
C THR A 137 0.82 -8.97 -5.75
N LEU A 138 1.43 -7.95 -5.15
CA LEU A 138 2.38 -7.06 -5.82
C LEU A 138 3.66 -7.82 -6.24
N LEU A 139 4.17 -8.70 -5.39
CA LEU A 139 5.32 -9.55 -5.71
C LEU A 139 5.01 -10.51 -6.86
N CYS A 140 3.82 -11.13 -6.85
CA CYS A 140 3.36 -11.97 -7.95
C CYS A 140 3.25 -11.18 -9.26
N LEU A 141 2.72 -9.96 -9.22
CA LEU A 141 2.67 -9.06 -10.38
C LEU A 141 4.08 -8.77 -10.91
N TRP A 142 5.02 -8.41 -10.03
CA TRP A 142 6.39 -8.13 -10.40
C TRP A 142 7.11 -9.35 -10.99
N VAL A 143 7.03 -10.50 -10.32
CA VAL A 143 7.63 -11.76 -10.79
C VAL A 143 7.04 -12.17 -12.14
N TYR A 144 5.74 -11.99 -12.34
CA TYR A 144 5.09 -12.28 -13.62
C TYR A 144 5.65 -11.39 -14.74
N ILE A 145 5.64 -10.08 -14.53
CA ILE A 145 6.13 -9.10 -15.52
C ILE A 145 7.61 -9.33 -15.85
N PHE A 146 8.42 -9.58 -14.83
CA PHE A 146 9.85 -9.83 -14.97
C PHE A 146 10.15 -11.08 -15.80
N ASN A 147 9.41 -12.17 -15.57
CA ASN A 147 9.64 -13.44 -16.26
C ASN A 147 8.95 -13.53 -17.64
N SER A 148 8.05 -12.61 -17.97
CA SER A 148 7.26 -12.67 -19.21
C SER A 148 7.99 -12.01 -20.39
N PRO A 149 8.39 -12.78 -21.42
CA PRO A 149 9.11 -12.23 -22.55
C PRO A 149 8.26 -11.20 -23.31
N GLY A 150 8.79 -9.99 -23.50
CA GLY A 150 8.14 -8.94 -24.29
C GLY A 150 7.17 -8.03 -23.52
N ILE A 151 6.92 -8.31 -22.24
CA ILE A 151 6.17 -7.43 -21.33
C ILE A 151 7.09 -6.36 -20.73
N LEU A 152 8.25 -6.77 -20.22
CA LEU A 152 9.22 -5.87 -19.61
C LEU A 152 10.04 -5.12 -20.68
N PHE A 153 10.23 -3.81 -20.48
CA PHE A 153 11.11 -3.01 -21.33
C PHE A 153 12.57 -3.49 -21.22
N LYS A 154 13.15 -3.90 -22.36
CA LYS A 154 14.57 -4.30 -22.47
C LYS A 154 15.46 -3.06 -22.40
N GLY A 155 15.75 -2.61 -21.18
CA GLY A 155 16.67 -1.50 -20.92
C GLY A 155 16.91 -1.22 -19.44
N MET A 156 16.37 -2.05 -18.56
CA MET A 156 16.50 -1.90 -17.11
C MET A 156 17.85 -2.45 -16.64
N SER A 157 18.58 -1.69 -15.83
CA SER A 157 19.83 -2.17 -15.23
C SER A 157 19.54 -3.31 -14.25
N GLN A 158 20.48 -4.26 -14.13
CA GLN A 158 20.36 -5.36 -13.16
C GLN A 158 20.26 -4.84 -11.71
N GLU A 159 20.91 -3.71 -11.44
CA GLU A 159 20.85 -3.02 -10.15
C GLU A 159 19.43 -2.49 -9.85
N TYR A 160 18.77 -1.87 -10.83
CA TYR A 160 17.38 -1.42 -10.67
C TYR A 160 16.44 -2.61 -10.40
N ILE A 161 16.58 -3.70 -11.16
CA ILE A 161 15.76 -4.91 -10.99
C ILE A 161 15.90 -5.46 -9.58
N LYS A 162 17.14 -5.59 -9.08
CA LYS A 162 17.43 -6.07 -7.74
C LYS A 162 16.87 -5.14 -6.66
N ASN A 163 17.02 -3.83 -6.85
CA ASN A 163 16.52 -2.81 -5.93
C ASN A 163 14.98 -2.85 -5.81
N LEU A 164 14.27 -2.86 -6.94
CA LEU A 164 12.81 -2.93 -6.98
C LEU A 164 12.31 -4.25 -6.38
N SER A 165 12.92 -5.38 -6.74
CA SER A 165 12.58 -6.69 -6.17
C SER A 165 12.72 -6.71 -4.64
N PHE A 166 13.79 -6.12 -4.11
CA PHE A 166 14.02 -6.03 -2.68
C PHE A 166 12.97 -5.14 -1.99
N ARG A 167 12.66 -3.97 -2.55
CA ARG A 167 11.63 -3.05 -2.03
C ARG A 167 10.22 -3.65 -2.04
N ILE A 168 9.90 -4.50 -3.01
CA ILE A 168 8.62 -5.22 -3.03
C ILE A 168 8.62 -6.36 -2.00
N GLY A 169 9.72 -7.11 -1.91
CA GLY A 169 9.83 -8.28 -1.03
C GLY A 169 9.90 -7.96 0.47
N ILE A 170 10.32 -6.75 0.86
CA ILE A 170 10.42 -6.39 2.28
C ILE A 170 9.04 -6.28 2.96
N PHE A 171 7.99 -5.84 2.25
CA PHE A 171 6.63 -5.72 2.82
C PHE A 171 6.02 -7.04 3.30
N PRO A 172 5.95 -8.12 2.47
CA PRO A 172 5.43 -9.39 2.93
C PRO A 172 6.30 -10.00 4.04
N LEU A 173 7.62 -9.78 4.02
CA LEU A 173 8.49 -10.21 5.12
C LEU A 173 8.15 -9.49 6.44
N THR A 174 8.03 -8.16 6.40
CA THR A 174 7.65 -7.35 7.57
C THR A 174 6.26 -7.73 8.08
N ALA A 175 5.30 -7.98 7.19
CA ALA A 175 3.96 -8.40 7.57
C ALA A 175 3.94 -9.79 8.22
N LEU A 176 4.73 -10.74 7.72
CA LEU A 176 4.87 -12.06 8.33
C LEU A 176 5.46 -11.96 9.74
N ILE A 177 6.47 -11.10 9.94
CA ILE A 177 7.03 -10.80 11.27
C ILE A 177 5.94 -10.22 12.18
N GLY A 178 5.13 -9.29 11.67
CA GLY A 178 4.00 -8.71 12.42
C GLY A 178 2.98 -9.75 12.89
N ILE A 179 2.56 -10.67 12.01
CA ILE A 179 1.66 -11.77 12.37
C ILE A 179 2.28 -12.65 13.47
N LEU A 180 3.58 -12.96 13.38
CA LEU A 180 4.27 -13.75 14.40
C LEU A 180 4.37 -13.02 15.74
N ILE A 181 4.57 -11.69 15.73
CA ILE A 181 4.59 -10.87 16.93
C ILE A 181 3.20 -10.85 17.58
N ASP A 182 2.16 -10.50 16.82
CA ASP A 182 0.79 -10.39 17.32
C ASP A 182 0.18 -11.73 17.75
N GLY A 183 0.64 -12.84 17.15
CA GLY A 183 0.22 -14.19 17.51
C GLY A 183 0.80 -14.70 18.83
N ASN A 184 1.79 -14.02 19.42
CA ASN A 184 2.39 -14.38 20.70
C ASN A 184 1.95 -13.37 21.78
N GLU A 185 1.12 -13.80 22.75
CA GLU A 185 0.57 -12.93 23.82
C GLU A 185 1.64 -12.11 24.58
N ILE A 186 2.88 -12.60 24.63
CA ILE A 186 4.03 -11.99 25.32
C ILE A 186 4.63 -10.79 24.54
N SER A 187 4.43 -10.73 23.22
CA SER A 187 5.04 -9.70 22.36
C SER A 187 4.20 -8.43 22.21
N PHE A 188 2.96 -8.48 22.69
CA PHE A 188 2.02 -7.38 22.61
C PHE A 188 2.53 -6.14 23.37
N GLY A 189 2.69 -5.03 22.65
CA GLY A 189 3.18 -3.76 23.19
C GLY A 189 4.71 -3.54 23.16
N ILE A 190 5.52 -4.54 22.75
CA ILE A 190 6.99 -4.39 22.70
C ILE A 190 7.42 -3.54 21.50
N ILE A 191 6.79 -3.74 20.34
CA ILE A 191 7.08 -2.99 19.11
C ILE A 191 5.77 -2.43 18.55
N PRO A 192 5.56 -1.11 18.60
CA PRO A 192 4.45 -0.48 17.89
C PRO A 192 4.49 -0.88 16.40
N ILE A 193 3.36 -1.33 15.85
CA ILE A 193 3.21 -1.72 14.44
C ILE A 193 3.78 -0.65 13.49
N ILE A 194 3.60 0.61 13.85
CA ILE A 194 4.14 1.74 13.10
C ILE A 194 5.67 1.62 12.98
N ILE A 195 6.37 1.33 14.07
CA ILE A 195 7.84 1.15 14.08
C ILE A 195 8.26 -0.01 13.17
N LEU A 196 7.51 -1.12 13.21
CA LEU A 196 7.79 -2.29 12.38
C LEU A 196 7.75 -1.93 10.87
N TYR A 197 6.76 -1.14 10.44
CA TYR A 197 6.61 -0.72 9.05
C TYR A 197 7.41 0.53 8.66
N LEU A 198 7.98 1.28 9.61
CA LEU A 198 8.93 2.36 9.28
C LEU A 198 10.16 1.83 8.55
N ILE A 199 10.59 0.59 8.81
CA ILE A 199 11.73 -0.04 8.15
C ILE A 199 11.50 -0.17 6.63
N PRO A 200 10.48 -0.89 6.13
CA PRO A 200 10.23 -1.00 4.70
C PRO A 200 9.92 0.36 4.05
N ILE A 201 9.25 1.28 4.76
CA ILE A 201 9.01 2.65 4.28
C ILE A 201 10.34 3.38 4.06
N ALA A 202 11.22 3.38 5.06
CA ALA A 202 12.52 4.05 4.98
C ALA A 202 13.41 3.47 3.88
N ILE A 203 13.40 2.14 3.71
CA ILE A 203 14.10 1.45 2.62
C ILE A 203 13.58 1.95 1.26
N CYS A 204 12.26 2.03 1.09
CA CYS A 204 11.67 2.49 -0.17
C CYS A 204 11.98 3.95 -0.48
N VAL A 205 11.98 4.83 0.52
CA VAL A 205 12.28 6.27 0.35
C VAL A 205 13.77 6.53 0.14
N ARG A 206 14.65 5.76 0.77
CA ARG A 206 16.11 5.91 0.60
C ARG A 206 16.53 5.47 -0.80
N ASN A 207 16.09 4.29 -1.20
CA ASN A 207 16.50 3.65 -2.44
C ASN A 207 15.84 4.27 -3.68
N SER A 208 14.84 5.15 -3.52
CA SER A 208 14.27 5.93 -4.62
C SER A 208 15.12 7.14 -5.02
N ARG A 209 16.15 7.51 -4.24
CA ARG A 209 17.05 8.65 -4.55
C ARG A 209 18.15 8.31 -5.55
N ASP A 210 18.31 7.04 -5.88
CA ASP A 210 19.40 6.55 -6.73
C ASP A 210 19.02 6.52 -8.23
N PHE A 211 17.91 7.17 -8.61
CA PHE A 211 17.37 7.21 -9.99
C PHE A 211 16.98 8.62 -10.45
#